data_AF-A0A4P9W5Z3-F1
#
_entry.id   AF-A0A4P9W5Z3-F1
#
_cell.length_a   1.000
_cell.length_b   1.000
_cell.length_c   1.000
_cell.angle_alpha   90.00
_cell.angle_beta   90.00
_cell.angle_gamma   90.00
#
_symmetry.space_group_name_H-M   'P 1'
#
loop_
_entity.id
_entity.type
_entity.pdbx_description
1 polymer ?
#
loop_
_entity_poly.entity_id
_entity_poly.type
_entity_poly.pdbx_seq_one_letter_code
_entity_poly.pdbx_strand_id
1 'polypeptide(L)'
;MASSGGLTQRRRNAGDAIDEYDSPTNRESSTSIGGNADAGRDDKDQRAGVESDDDADGKGSKGNKLTLLEEVLLLGLKDAQGYLSFWNDNISYVLRGCILIELSLRNRISTVKESRKRPYAEKLLEVVDERVTGEVLLDEALKLIKIEKQNVGNWIDLMSGETWNLMKIGYQLKQVRERIAKGLVDKGVLRTEKRNFVLFDMATHPVADHTIKEQLIQRTVDCLLGRGPPADRRTIAMVCAAYAANVLENALVGLSHSQREAAFQKVDEILQEHAALTEKAKAVGTTEIMAGVLSVYTKMDSLL
;
A
#
# COMPACT_ATOMS: atom_id res chain seq x y z
N MET A 1 14.70 54.83 -12.95
CA MET A 1 15.33 55.33 -11.71
C MET A 1 14.90 54.43 -10.57
N ALA A 2 15.87 53.94 -9.81
CA ALA A 2 15.72 52.96 -8.75
C ALA A 2 15.63 53.62 -7.37
N SER A 3 14.90 53.00 -6.45
CA SER A 3 15.14 53.04 -4.99
C SER A 3 14.37 51.84 -4.38
N SER A 4 15.02 50.75 -3.95
CA SER A 4 15.56 50.52 -2.59
C SER A 4 14.53 50.88 -1.50
N GLY A 5 14.11 50.04 -0.57
CA GLY A 5 14.64 48.81 0.01
C GLY A 5 14.12 48.78 1.46
N GLY A 6 13.91 47.60 2.06
CA GLY A 6 13.53 47.52 3.48
C GLY A 6 12.85 46.23 3.93
N LEU A 7 13.60 45.12 3.93
CA LEU A 7 13.32 44.00 4.83
C LEU A 7 13.82 44.37 6.24
N THR A 8 13.03 44.09 7.29
CA THR A 8 13.56 43.92 8.64
C THR A 8 12.94 42.69 9.29
N GLN A 9 13.74 41.62 9.35
CA GLN A 9 13.53 40.44 10.18
C GLN A 9 13.67 40.82 11.65
N ARG A 10 12.76 40.33 12.51
CA ARG A 10 12.94 40.37 13.96
C ARG A 10 13.29 38.97 14.47
N ARG A 11 14.60 38.79 14.68
CA ARG A 11 15.23 37.66 15.39
C ARG A 11 14.90 37.78 16.88
N ARG A 12 14.41 36.70 17.51
CA ARG A 12 14.46 36.53 18.97
C ARG A 12 15.33 35.31 19.27
N ASN A 13 16.51 35.58 19.81
CA ASN A 13 17.29 34.61 20.57
C ASN A 13 16.66 34.48 21.96
N ALA A 14 16.48 33.26 22.44
CA ALA A 14 16.48 32.94 23.86
C ALA A 14 17.43 31.77 24.03
N GLY A 15 18.47 31.97 24.84
CA GLY A 15 19.47 30.98 25.17
C GLY A 15 19.03 30.10 26.34
N ASP A 16 19.46 28.84 26.23
CA ASP A 16 20.24 28.08 27.21
C ASP A 16 19.71 27.90 28.64
N ALA A 17 19.44 26.63 28.99
CA ALA A 17 19.79 26.00 30.27
C ALA A 17 19.59 24.48 30.16
N ILE A 18 20.70 23.76 30.12
CA ILE A 18 20.83 22.30 30.34
C ILE A 18 21.11 22.13 31.84
N ASP A 19 20.46 21.18 32.49
CA ASP A 19 21.03 20.51 33.67
C ASP A 19 20.39 19.12 33.91
N GLU A 20 21.20 18.32 34.58
CA GLU A 20 21.32 16.86 34.64
C GLU A 20 20.39 16.11 35.61
N TYR A 21 20.32 14.78 35.37
CA TYR A 21 20.14 13.63 36.28
C TYR A 21 19.25 13.77 37.55
N ASP A 22 18.21 12.93 37.65
CA ASP A 22 18.13 11.94 38.74
C ASP A 22 17.06 10.84 38.52
N SER A 23 17.39 9.63 38.94
CA SER A 23 16.56 8.45 39.21
C SER A 23 17.46 7.48 39.99
N PRO A 24 16.96 6.53 40.82
CA PRO A 24 15.57 6.20 41.15
C PRO A 24 15.35 5.99 42.67
N THR A 25 14.09 5.86 43.14
CA THR A 25 13.82 5.16 44.40
C THR A 25 12.57 4.26 44.36
N ASN A 26 12.82 3.06 44.89
CA ASN A 26 12.02 1.87 45.08
C ASN A 26 10.99 2.00 46.24
N ARG A 27 9.88 1.25 46.17
CA ARG A 27 9.04 0.68 47.27
C ARG A 27 7.76 0.09 46.66
N GLU A 28 7.60 -1.24 46.57
CA GLU A 28 6.99 -2.13 47.60
C GLU A 28 5.63 -1.63 48.09
N SER A 29 4.55 -2.39 48.27
CA SER A 29 4.19 -3.80 48.06
C SER A 29 2.76 -3.93 48.60
N SER A 30 1.85 -4.67 47.96
CA SER A 30 0.76 -5.35 48.69
C SER A 30 0.16 -6.48 47.86
N THR A 31 0.58 -7.68 48.24
CA THR A 31 -0.08 -8.97 48.06
C THR A 31 -1.46 -9.01 48.73
N SER A 32 -2.44 -9.61 48.06
CA SER A 32 -3.56 -10.30 48.72
C SER A 32 -3.78 -11.66 48.05
N ILE A 33 -3.43 -12.71 48.79
CA ILE A 33 -3.72 -14.13 48.50
C ILE A 33 -5.02 -14.52 49.20
N GLY A 34 -5.83 -15.32 48.52
CA GLY A 34 -6.99 -16.07 49.04
C GLY A 34 -7.98 -16.27 47.90
N GLY A 35 -8.19 -17.42 47.27
CA GLY A 35 -8.05 -18.79 47.73
C GLY A 35 -9.46 -19.35 47.97
N ASN A 36 -10.10 -19.90 46.94
CA ASN A 36 -10.83 -21.17 47.06
C ASN A 36 -11.25 -21.73 45.70
N ALA A 37 -11.08 -23.04 45.57
CA ALA A 37 -11.53 -23.87 44.48
C ALA A 37 -13.00 -24.28 44.67
N ASP A 38 -13.72 -24.46 43.56
CA ASP A 38 -14.69 -25.56 43.43
C ASP A 38 -14.92 -25.91 41.96
N ALA A 39 -15.17 -27.19 41.73
CA ALA A 39 -15.21 -27.88 40.45
C ALA A 39 -16.61 -27.85 39.80
N GLY A 40 -16.67 -27.92 38.46
CA GLY A 40 -17.94 -28.11 37.75
C GLY A 40 -17.85 -28.08 36.23
N ARG A 41 -17.75 -29.29 35.66
CA ARG A 41 -17.97 -29.76 34.27
C ARG A 41 -18.75 -28.91 33.25
N ASP A 42 -18.28 -29.07 32.00
CA ASP A 42 -18.98 -29.19 30.71
C ASP A 42 -19.92 -28.04 30.26
N ASP A 43 -19.56 -27.32 29.20
CA ASP A 43 -20.05 -27.65 27.85
C ASP A 43 -19.38 -26.83 26.74
N LYS A 44 -19.39 -27.42 25.54
CA LYS A 44 -18.87 -26.85 24.29
C LYS A 44 -19.56 -25.55 23.92
N ASP A 45 -18.78 -24.54 23.55
CA ASP A 45 -19.14 -23.74 22.37
C ASP A 45 -17.90 -23.22 21.65
N GLN A 46 -17.72 -23.75 20.45
CA GLN A 46 -16.71 -23.32 19.48
C GLN A 46 -17.08 -21.94 18.99
N ARG A 47 -16.44 -20.91 19.53
CA ARG A 47 -16.29 -19.63 18.84
C ARG A 47 -14.83 -19.51 18.45
N ALA A 48 -14.54 -20.01 17.24
CA ALA A 48 -13.28 -19.76 16.58
C ALA A 48 -13.02 -18.25 16.62
N GLY A 49 -12.01 -17.87 17.40
CA GLY A 49 -11.50 -16.51 17.44
C GLY A 49 -11.08 -16.16 16.03
N VAL A 50 -11.80 -15.23 15.43
CA VAL A 50 -11.26 -14.42 14.34
C VAL A 50 -10.07 -13.71 14.96
N GLU A 51 -8.86 -14.19 14.68
CA GLU A 51 -7.65 -13.43 14.92
C GLU A 51 -7.77 -12.17 14.08
N SER A 52 -8.24 -11.10 14.72
CA SER A 52 -8.13 -9.76 14.19
C SER A 52 -6.65 -9.52 13.94
N ASP A 53 -6.26 -9.31 12.69
CA ASP A 53 -5.07 -8.53 12.32
C ASP A 53 -5.27 -7.09 12.84
N ASP A 54 -5.29 -6.93 14.17
CA ASP A 54 -5.19 -5.64 14.84
C ASP A 54 -3.71 -5.25 14.87
N ASP A 55 -3.17 -4.98 13.68
CA ASP A 55 -2.01 -4.11 13.49
C ASP A 55 -2.48 -2.65 13.25
N ALA A 56 -3.58 -2.27 13.89
CA ALA A 56 -3.94 -0.88 14.08
C ALA A 56 -3.08 -0.33 15.24
N ASP A 57 -1.94 0.28 14.89
CA ASP A 57 -1.01 1.00 15.79
C ASP A 57 -0.11 0.16 16.72
N GLY A 58 0.43 -0.94 16.21
CA GLY A 58 1.56 -1.66 16.82
C GLY A 58 2.87 -0.86 16.78
N LYS A 59 3.33 -0.40 17.94
CA LYS A 59 4.57 0.36 18.21
C LYS A 59 5.88 -0.46 17.98
N GLY A 60 5.94 -1.28 16.94
CA GLY A 60 7.10 -2.12 16.59
C GLY A 60 7.49 -1.94 15.12
N SER A 61 8.70 -1.40 14.89
CA SER A 61 9.29 -1.07 13.58
C SER A 61 8.61 0.07 12.78
N LYS A 62 8.73 1.30 13.29
CA LYS A 62 8.39 2.55 12.57
C LYS A 62 9.34 2.88 11.40
N GLY A 63 10.17 1.93 10.95
CA GLY A 63 11.21 2.17 9.95
C GLY A 63 10.77 1.97 8.51
N ASN A 64 10.32 0.77 8.13
CA ASN A 64 10.42 0.34 6.72
C ASN A 64 9.17 -0.38 6.17
N LYS A 65 7.95 -0.06 6.64
CA LYS A 65 6.74 -0.68 6.04
C LYS A 65 6.41 0.01 4.72
N LEU A 66 6.71 -0.66 3.61
CA LEU A 66 6.37 -0.20 2.28
C LEU A 66 4.86 -0.31 2.05
N THR A 67 4.29 0.66 1.32
CA THR A 67 2.93 0.62 0.79
C THR A 67 2.87 -0.31 -0.43
N LEU A 68 1.67 -0.77 -0.80
CA LEU A 68 1.48 -1.60 -1.99
C LEU A 68 1.97 -0.90 -3.27
N LEU A 69 1.80 0.43 -3.33
CA LEU A 69 2.26 1.25 -4.45
C LEU A 69 3.78 1.20 -4.58
N GLU A 70 4.49 1.31 -3.45
CA GLU A 70 5.94 1.29 -3.37
C GLU A 70 6.50 -0.08 -3.73
N GLU A 71 5.87 -1.16 -3.26
CA GLU A 71 6.24 -2.53 -3.63
C GLU A 71 6.11 -2.77 -5.13
N VAL A 72 4.97 -2.42 -5.74
CA VAL A 72 4.75 -2.56 -7.19
C VAL A 72 5.74 -1.70 -7.99
N LEU A 73 6.00 -0.46 -7.54
CA LEU A 73 7.00 0.41 -8.17
C LEU A 73 8.41 -0.21 -8.10
N LEU A 74 8.77 -0.78 -6.95
CA LEU A 74 10.10 -1.36 -6.72
C LEU A 74 10.34 -2.61 -7.58
N LEU A 75 9.31 -3.43 -7.81
CA LEU A 75 9.36 -4.57 -8.74
C LEU A 75 9.62 -4.13 -10.18
N GLY A 76 9.08 -2.98 -10.61
CA GLY A 76 9.30 -2.43 -11.95
C GLY A 76 10.59 -1.61 -12.12
N LEU A 77 11.29 -1.29 -11.04
CA LEU A 77 12.46 -0.40 -11.05
C LEU A 77 13.73 -1.15 -11.46
N LYS A 78 14.63 -0.51 -12.23
CA LYS A 78 15.96 -1.06 -12.49
C LYS A 78 16.96 -0.61 -11.43
N ASP A 79 17.69 -1.55 -10.85
CA ASP A 79 18.51 -1.37 -9.64
C ASP A 79 19.50 -0.21 -9.72
N ALA A 80 20.36 -0.23 -10.74
CA ALA A 80 21.45 0.75 -10.90
C ALA A 80 21.02 2.06 -11.57
N GLN A 81 19.85 2.06 -12.21
CA GLN A 81 19.40 3.14 -13.08
C GLN A 81 18.43 4.09 -12.39
N GLY A 82 17.68 3.59 -11.40
CA GLY A 82 16.79 4.43 -10.60
C GLY A 82 15.57 4.97 -11.35
N TYR A 83 15.28 4.40 -12.52
CA TYR A 83 14.05 4.61 -13.26
C TYR A 83 13.40 3.25 -13.56
N LEU A 84 12.08 3.28 -13.75
CA LEU A 84 11.33 2.11 -14.18
C LEU A 84 11.76 1.68 -15.57
N SER A 85 11.77 0.37 -15.82
CA SER A 85 12.00 -0.18 -17.17
C SER A 85 11.07 0.45 -18.21
N PHE A 86 9.82 0.70 -17.82
CA PHE A 86 8.81 1.37 -18.63
C PHE A 86 7.73 1.95 -17.71
N TRP A 87 7.48 3.27 -17.75
CA TRP A 87 6.29 3.86 -17.13
C TRP A 87 5.26 4.07 -18.23
N ASN A 88 4.15 3.35 -18.14
CA ASN A 88 3.03 3.40 -19.09
C ASN A 88 1.73 3.73 -18.36
N ASP A 89 0.65 3.83 -19.13
CA ASP A 89 -0.67 4.11 -18.58
C ASP A 89 -1.20 2.95 -17.73
N ASN A 90 -0.81 1.70 -18.02
CA ASN A 90 -1.19 0.54 -17.22
C ASN A 90 -0.70 0.64 -15.77
N ILE A 91 0.61 0.83 -15.54
CA ILE A 91 1.14 0.96 -14.17
C ILE A 91 0.55 2.20 -13.48
N SER A 92 0.38 3.29 -14.22
CA SER A 92 -0.24 4.51 -13.74
C SER A 92 -1.66 4.22 -13.21
N TYR A 93 -2.48 3.52 -13.97
CA TYR A 93 -3.86 3.16 -13.63
C TYR A 93 -3.93 2.14 -12.48
N VAL A 94 -3.09 1.09 -12.53
CA VAL A 94 -3.00 0.06 -11.47
C VAL A 94 -2.64 0.67 -10.13
N LEU A 95 -1.72 1.64 -10.07
CA LEU A 95 -1.34 2.30 -8.82
C LEU A 95 -2.52 3.01 -8.15
N ARG A 96 -3.54 3.48 -8.89
CA ARG A 96 -4.76 4.03 -8.30
C ARG A 96 -5.63 2.94 -7.66
N GLY A 97 -5.71 1.77 -8.27
CA GLY A 97 -6.30 0.60 -7.63
C GLY A 97 -5.54 0.20 -6.35
N CYS A 98 -4.20 0.27 -6.36
CA CYS A 98 -3.38 -0.02 -5.19
C CYS A 98 -3.66 0.93 -4.02
N ILE A 99 -3.98 2.20 -4.29
CA ILE A 99 -4.42 3.17 -3.26
C ILE A 99 -5.68 2.67 -2.55
N LEU A 100 -6.69 2.22 -3.30
CA LEU A 100 -7.94 1.73 -2.72
C LEU A 100 -7.72 0.43 -1.93
N ILE A 101 -6.91 -0.49 -2.44
CA ILE A 101 -6.55 -1.71 -1.72
C ILE A 101 -5.83 -1.35 -0.40
N GLU A 102 -4.82 -0.48 -0.46
CA GLU A 102 -4.03 -0.10 0.72
C GLU A 102 -4.89 0.61 1.77
N LEU A 103 -5.80 1.51 1.37
CA LEU A 103 -6.77 2.13 2.28
C LEU A 103 -7.73 1.11 2.91
N SER A 104 -8.15 0.10 2.13
CA SER A 104 -9.02 -0.98 2.62
C SER A 104 -8.29 -1.88 3.62
N LEU A 105 -7.03 -2.26 3.34
CA LEU A 105 -6.19 -3.05 4.26
C LEU A 105 -5.90 -2.31 5.57
N ARG A 106 -5.88 -0.98 5.54
CA ARG A 106 -5.75 -0.12 6.74
C ARG A 106 -7.08 0.19 7.42
N ASN A 107 -8.18 -0.45 7.00
CA ASN A 107 -9.54 -0.24 7.52
C ASN A 107 -10.01 1.23 7.46
N ARG A 108 -9.51 2.04 6.51
CA ARG A 108 -9.92 3.44 6.32
C ARG A 108 -11.21 3.57 5.50
N ILE A 109 -11.43 2.64 4.57
CA ILE A 109 -12.59 2.63 3.68
C ILE A 109 -13.25 1.25 3.66
N SER A 110 -14.56 1.23 3.42
CA SER A 110 -15.37 0.03 3.23
C SER A 110 -16.35 0.21 2.08
N THR A 111 -16.90 -0.89 1.57
CA THR A 111 -18.05 -0.87 0.69
C THR A 111 -19.31 -0.49 1.46
N VAL A 112 -20.19 0.29 0.84
CA VAL A 112 -21.52 0.61 1.36
C VAL A 112 -22.36 -0.66 1.40
N LYS A 113 -23.06 -0.91 2.51
CA LYS A 113 -23.99 -2.03 2.64
C LYS A 113 -25.24 -1.77 1.78
N GLU A 114 -25.33 -2.47 0.66
CA GLU A 114 -26.49 -2.41 -0.23
C GLU A 114 -27.37 -3.66 -0.12
N SER A 115 -28.68 -3.48 -0.26
CA SER A 115 -29.65 -4.61 -0.25
C SER A 115 -29.58 -5.45 -1.53
N ARG A 116 -29.18 -4.84 -2.66
CA ARG A 116 -29.07 -5.51 -3.96
C ARG A 116 -27.64 -5.98 -4.18
N LYS A 117 -27.45 -7.23 -4.60
CA LYS A 117 -26.13 -7.74 -5.00
C LYS A 117 -25.69 -7.07 -6.31
N ARG A 118 -24.55 -6.38 -6.28
CA ARG A 118 -23.87 -5.80 -7.44
C ARG A 118 -22.48 -6.41 -7.59
N PRO A 119 -21.89 -6.39 -8.80
CA PRO A 119 -20.48 -6.68 -8.98
C PRO A 119 -19.61 -5.84 -8.03
N TYR A 120 -18.52 -6.39 -7.50
CA TYR A 120 -17.68 -5.70 -6.52
C TYR A 120 -17.08 -4.39 -7.06
N ALA A 121 -16.75 -4.33 -8.35
CA ALA A 121 -16.26 -3.11 -9.01
C ALA A 121 -17.30 -1.97 -9.03
N GLU A 122 -18.60 -2.28 -8.96
CA GLU A 122 -19.71 -1.33 -9.01
C GLU A 122 -20.23 -0.95 -7.60
N LYS A 123 -19.70 -1.56 -6.54
CA LYS A 123 -20.06 -1.21 -5.16
C LYS A 123 -19.54 0.18 -4.81
N LEU A 124 -20.38 0.96 -4.15
CA LEU A 124 -20.02 2.29 -3.66
C LEU A 124 -19.06 2.20 -2.46
N LEU A 125 -18.13 3.14 -2.39
CA LEU A 125 -17.19 3.28 -1.27
C LEU A 125 -17.68 4.30 -0.24
N GLU A 126 -17.35 4.04 1.02
CA GLU A 126 -17.50 5.00 2.11
C GLU A 126 -16.29 4.97 3.04
N VAL A 127 -16.03 6.12 3.67
CA VAL A 127 -14.96 6.28 4.67
C VAL A 127 -15.44 5.76 6.02
N VAL A 128 -14.65 4.87 6.61
CA VAL A 128 -14.90 4.28 7.94
C VAL A 128 -14.08 5.01 9.00
N ASP A 129 -12.83 5.34 8.68
CA ASP A 129 -11.91 6.03 9.57
C ASP A 129 -11.15 7.12 8.82
N GLU A 130 -11.13 8.32 9.40
CA GLU A 130 -10.55 9.53 8.82
C GLU A 130 -9.12 9.81 9.29
N ARG A 131 -8.57 8.97 10.17
CA ARG A 131 -7.20 9.13 10.67
C ARG A 131 -6.21 9.13 9.50
N VAL A 132 -5.38 10.17 9.48
CA VAL A 132 -4.29 10.30 8.51
C VAL A 132 -3.39 9.06 8.56
N THR A 133 -3.00 8.60 7.39
CA THR A 133 -2.20 7.41 7.19
C THR A 133 -0.70 7.70 7.20
N GLY A 134 -0.33 8.98 7.08
CA GLY A 134 1.06 9.44 6.92
C GLY A 134 1.56 9.37 5.48
N GLU A 135 0.78 8.78 4.57
CA GLU A 135 1.10 8.62 3.16
C GLU A 135 0.31 9.64 2.33
N VAL A 136 1.01 10.58 1.69
CA VAL A 136 0.36 11.75 1.06
C VAL A 136 -0.69 11.36 0.01
N LEU A 137 -0.44 10.30 -0.77
CA LEU A 137 -1.36 9.84 -1.82
C LEU A 137 -2.62 9.18 -1.23
N LEU A 138 -2.46 8.39 -0.17
CA LEU A 138 -3.58 7.74 0.52
C LEU A 138 -4.46 8.79 1.20
N ASP A 139 -3.85 9.78 1.86
CA ASP A 139 -4.55 10.85 2.56
C ASP A 139 -5.29 11.80 1.60
N GLU A 140 -4.74 12.05 0.42
CA GLU A 140 -5.42 12.81 -0.63
C GLU A 140 -6.63 12.06 -1.19
N ALA A 141 -6.46 10.77 -1.52
CA ALA A 141 -7.56 9.93 -1.97
C ALA A 141 -8.67 9.81 -0.91
N LEU A 142 -8.29 9.65 0.37
CA LEU A 142 -9.25 9.57 1.47
C LEU A 142 -10.10 10.85 1.60
N LYS A 143 -9.50 12.02 1.39
CA LYS A 143 -10.24 13.31 1.36
C LYS A 143 -11.23 13.37 0.21
N LEU A 144 -10.87 12.89 -0.98
CA LEU A 144 -11.77 12.85 -2.13
C LEU A 144 -12.95 11.88 -1.89
N ILE A 145 -12.67 10.68 -1.39
CA ILE A 145 -13.69 9.64 -1.10
C ILE A 145 -14.67 10.12 -0.02
N LYS A 146 -14.22 10.96 0.91
CA LYS A 146 -15.10 11.58 1.91
C LYS A 146 -16.12 12.54 1.30
N ILE A 147 -15.75 13.26 0.24
CA ILE A 147 -16.58 14.32 -0.36
C ILE A 147 -17.74 13.72 -1.17
N GLU A 148 -17.49 12.63 -1.90
CA GLU A 148 -18.48 12.05 -2.81
C GLU A 148 -18.50 10.52 -2.70
N LYS A 149 -19.67 9.89 -2.77
CA LYS A 149 -19.76 8.43 -2.89
C LYS A 149 -19.72 8.03 -4.36
N GLN A 150 -18.72 7.24 -4.74
CA GLN A 150 -18.56 6.65 -6.07
C GLN A 150 -18.19 5.17 -5.95
N ASN A 151 -18.35 4.43 -7.04
CA ASN A 151 -17.99 3.01 -7.08
C ASN A 151 -16.46 2.82 -7.25
N VAL A 152 -15.99 1.59 -7.03
CA VAL A 152 -14.56 1.24 -7.10
C VAL A 152 -13.96 1.61 -8.47
N GLY A 153 -14.58 1.18 -9.58
CA GLY A 153 -14.08 1.45 -10.93
C GLY A 153 -13.97 2.95 -11.23
N ASN A 154 -15.04 3.71 -10.96
CA ASN A 154 -15.08 5.15 -11.13
C ASN A 154 -14.01 5.84 -10.30
N TRP A 155 -13.73 5.39 -9.08
CA TRP A 155 -12.66 5.97 -8.26
C TRP A 155 -11.28 5.80 -8.91
N ILE A 156 -11.02 4.65 -9.52
CA ILE A 156 -9.77 4.42 -10.26
C ILE A 156 -9.71 5.34 -11.48
N ASP A 157 -10.79 5.47 -12.25
CA ASP A 157 -10.87 6.36 -13.42
C ASP A 157 -10.67 7.83 -13.04
N LEU A 158 -11.37 8.29 -12.00
CA LEU A 158 -11.30 9.67 -11.50
C LEU A 158 -9.88 10.03 -11.03
N MET A 159 -9.26 9.15 -10.23
CA MET A 159 -7.90 9.39 -9.72
C MET A 159 -6.83 9.26 -10.81
N SER A 160 -7.10 8.52 -11.89
CA SER A 160 -6.22 8.38 -13.05
C SER A 160 -6.38 9.53 -14.04
N GLY A 161 -7.56 10.16 -14.08
CA GLY A 161 -7.89 11.22 -15.02
C GLY A 161 -8.56 10.71 -16.31
N GLU A 162 -9.08 9.48 -16.31
CA GLU A 162 -9.75 8.85 -17.45
C GLU A 162 -11.22 9.29 -17.59
N THR A 163 -11.69 10.20 -16.74
CA THR A 163 -13.06 10.70 -16.77
C THR A 163 -13.24 11.83 -17.79
N TRP A 164 -14.34 11.78 -18.54
CA TRP A 164 -14.78 12.89 -19.40
C TRP A 164 -15.56 13.98 -18.66
N ASN A 165 -15.80 13.82 -17.36
CA ASN A 165 -16.56 14.80 -16.57
C ASN A 165 -15.67 15.97 -16.14
N LEU A 166 -15.81 17.11 -16.83
CA LEU A 166 -15.09 18.36 -16.55
C LEU A 166 -15.22 18.84 -15.10
N MET A 167 -16.37 18.63 -14.44
CA MET A 167 -16.56 19.02 -13.04
C MET A 167 -15.73 18.17 -12.07
N LYS A 168 -15.25 17.01 -12.51
CA LYS A 168 -14.46 16.06 -11.72
C LYS A 168 -12.99 15.98 -12.13
N ILE A 169 -12.53 16.88 -13.00
CA ILE A 169 -11.12 16.91 -13.42
C ILE A 169 -10.15 17.17 -12.27
N GLY A 170 -10.63 17.77 -11.17
CA GLY A 170 -9.85 18.01 -9.95
C GLY A 170 -9.56 16.77 -9.10
N TYR A 171 -10.15 15.61 -9.43
CA TYR A 171 -9.99 14.37 -8.67
C TYR A 171 -8.74 13.57 -9.08
N GLN A 172 -8.10 13.95 -10.20
CA GLN A 172 -6.90 13.28 -10.69
C GLN A 172 -5.72 13.50 -9.74
N LEU A 173 -5.12 12.39 -9.28
CA LEU A 173 -3.89 12.44 -8.50
C LEU A 173 -2.71 12.73 -9.42
N LYS A 174 -1.98 13.81 -9.10
CA LYS A 174 -0.85 14.29 -9.91
C LYS A 174 0.49 13.88 -9.29
N GLN A 175 1.50 13.76 -10.17
CA GLN A 175 2.89 13.46 -9.79
C GLN A 175 3.03 12.19 -8.95
N VAL A 176 2.20 11.17 -9.24
CA VAL A 176 2.13 9.94 -8.45
C VAL A 176 3.48 9.24 -8.41
N ARG A 177 4.16 9.13 -9.56
CA ARG A 177 5.48 8.50 -9.68
C ARG A 177 6.51 9.19 -8.78
N GLU A 178 6.63 10.50 -8.89
CA GLU A 178 7.60 11.31 -8.16
C GLU A 178 7.34 11.27 -6.66
N ARG A 179 6.07 11.25 -6.25
CA ARG A 179 5.66 11.17 -4.85
C ARG A 179 5.95 9.80 -4.23
N ILE A 180 5.72 8.71 -4.96
CA ILE A 180 6.10 7.36 -4.50
C ILE A 180 7.62 7.24 -4.41
N ALA A 181 8.36 7.72 -5.42
CA ALA A 181 9.82 7.71 -5.40
C ALA A 181 10.37 8.50 -4.21
N LYS A 182 9.79 9.68 -3.91
CA LYS A 182 10.12 10.46 -2.72
C LYS A 182 9.86 9.67 -1.42
N GLY A 183 8.70 9.01 -1.30
CA GLY A 183 8.39 8.16 -0.14
C GLY A 183 9.42 7.04 0.06
N LEU A 184 9.85 6.38 -1.02
CA LEU A 184 10.91 5.37 -0.97
C LEU A 184 12.29 5.94 -0.59
N VAL A 185 12.60 7.17 -0.98
CA VAL A 185 13.83 7.87 -0.56
C VAL A 185 13.76 8.22 0.93
N ASP A 186 12.63 8.75 1.39
CA ASP A 186 12.42 9.11 2.80
C ASP A 186 12.48 7.87 3.72
N LYS A 187 12.10 6.69 3.19
CA LYS A 187 12.23 5.37 3.85
C LYS A 187 13.62 4.72 3.70
N GLY A 188 14.55 5.36 3.00
CA GLY A 188 15.92 4.85 2.80
C GLY A 188 16.06 3.67 1.84
N VAL A 189 15.00 3.29 1.11
CA VAL A 189 15.04 2.19 0.14
C VAL A 189 15.69 2.63 -1.17
N LEU A 190 15.41 3.87 -1.58
CA LEU A 190 16.10 4.54 -2.69
C LEU A 190 17.05 5.61 -2.14
N ARG A 191 18.08 5.94 -2.92
CA ARG A 191 18.93 7.11 -2.66
C ARG A 191 18.79 8.11 -3.79
N THR A 192 19.00 9.39 -3.49
CA THR A 192 19.02 10.42 -4.53
C THR A 192 20.44 10.60 -5.05
N GLU A 193 20.64 10.32 -6.33
CA GLU A 193 21.89 10.58 -7.04
C GLU A 193 21.68 11.65 -8.11
N LYS A 194 22.59 12.61 -8.18
CA LYS A 194 22.63 13.61 -9.23
C LYS A 194 23.48 13.07 -10.38
N ARG A 195 22.84 12.78 -11.52
CA ARG A 195 23.55 12.45 -12.76
C ARG A 195 23.74 13.71 -13.59
N ASN A 196 24.98 14.04 -13.88
CA ASN A 196 25.33 15.19 -14.70
C ASN A 196 25.35 14.77 -16.17
N PHE A 197 24.53 15.40 -16.99
CA PHE A 197 24.60 15.32 -18.45
C PHE A 197 25.26 16.59 -18.97
N VAL A 198 25.76 16.55 -20.21
CA VAL A 198 26.48 17.67 -20.84
C VAL A 198 25.68 18.98 -20.80
N LEU A 199 24.35 18.91 -20.85
CA LEU A 199 23.46 20.08 -20.95
C LEU A 199 22.59 20.32 -19.71
N PHE A 200 22.49 19.36 -18.80
CA PHE A 200 21.61 19.46 -17.62
C PHE A 200 21.96 18.40 -16.60
N ASP A 201 21.51 18.60 -15.37
CA ASP A 201 21.61 17.60 -14.33
C ASP A 201 20.25 16.95 -14.08
N MET A 202 20.24 15.64 -13.86
CA MET A 202 19.03 14.86 -13.59
C MET A 202 19.13 14.17 -12.24
N ALA A 203 18.12 14.34 -11.40
CA ALA A 203 17.98 13.52 -10.21
C ALA A 203 17.53 12.11 -10.59
N THR A 204 18.27 11.11 -10.12
CA THR A 204 17.96 9.68 -10.27
C THR A 204 17.84 9.03 -8.92
N HIS A 205 17.03 7.97 -8.83
CA HIS A 205 16.71 7.33 -7.56
C HIS A 205 17.06 5.83 -7.56
N PRO A 206 18.35 5.44 -7.65
CA PRO A 206 18.74 4.04 -7.62
C PRO A 206 18.43 3.37 -6.27
N VAL A 207 18.34 2.04 -6.29
CA VAL A 207 18.07 1.24 -5.08
C VAL A 207 19.26 1.33 -4.15
N ALA A 208 19.03 1.79 -2.91
CA ALA A 208 20.03 1.87 -1.85
C ALA A 208 20.07 0.57 -1.04
N ASP A 209 18.91 0.05 -0.65
CA ASP A 209 18.79 -1.22 0.06
C ASP A 209 18.29 -2.32 -0.90
N HIS A 210 19.23 -3.11 -1.40
CA HIS A 210 18.93 -4.24 -2.28
C HIS A 210 18.22 -5.39 -1.54
N THR A 211 18.40 -5.49 -0.23
CA THR A 211 17.83 -6.57 0.60
C THR A 211 16.31 -6.55 0.55
N ILE A 212 15.71 -5.36 0.65
CA ILE A 212 14.25 -5.17 0.60
C ILE A 212 13.70 -5.64 -0.75
N LYS A 213 14.39 -5.28 -1.84
CA LYS A 213 13.96 -5.69 -3.18
C LYS A 213 14.10 -7.19 -3.40
N GLU A 214 15.19 -7.79 -2.92
CA GLU A 214 15.42 -9.23 -3.02
C GLU A 214 14.36 -10.02 -2.22
N GLN A 215 14.03 -9.56 -1.01
CA GLN A 215 12.92 -10.14 -0.22
C GLN A 215 11.58 -10.03 -0.94
N LEU A 216 11.33 -8.91 -1.62
CA LEU A 216 10.11 -8.71 -2.40
C LEU A 216 10.00 -9.66 -3.59
N ILE A 217 11.11 -9.85 -4.31
CA ILE A 217 11.20 -10.81 -5.41
C ILE A 217 11.00 -12.24 -4.88
N GLN A 218 11.67 -12.59 -3.78
CA GLN A 218 11.56 -13.92 -3.18
C GLN A 218 10.11 -14.21 -2.75
N ARG A 219 9.46 -13.27 -2.07
CA ARG A 219 8.04 -13.37 -1.68
C ARG A 219 7.10 -13.54 -2.89
N THR A 220 7.40 -12.85 -3.99
CA THR A 220 6.66 -12.96 -5.26
C THR A 220 6.81 -14.35 -5.88
N VAL A 221 8.05 -14.83 -5.98
CA VAL A 221 8.38 -16.14 -6.55
C VAL A 221 7.79 -17.28 -5.70
N ASP A 222 7.89 -17.17 -4.37
CA ASP A 222 7.38 -18.18 -3.46
C ASP A 222 5.85 -18.28 -3.52
N CYS A 223 5.15 -17.15 -3.59
CA CYS A 223 3.72 -17.10 -3.81
C CYS A 223 3.30 -17.80 -5.12
N LEU A 224 3.99 -17.50 -6.24
CA LEU A 224 3.62 -17.99 -7.57
C LEU A 224 4.03 -19.44 -7.85
N LEU A 225 5.10 -19.91 -7.23
CA LEU A 225 5.55 -21.29 -7.36
C LEU A 225 5.02 -22.20 -6.23
N GLY A 226 4.17 -21.67 -5.35
CA GLY A 226 3.60 -22.41 -4.22
C GLY A 226 4.64 -22.92 -3.24
N ARG A 227 5.73 -22.15 -3.04
CA ARG A 227 6.79 -22.46 -2.09
C ARG A 227 6.48 -21.77 -0.77
N GLY A 228 6.66 -22.49 0.34
CA GLY A 228 6.48 -21.93 1.67
C GLY A 228 5.01 -21.86 2.13
N PRO A 229 4.70 -21.03 3.14
CA PRO A 229 3.37 -20.93 3.71
C PRO A 229 2.37 -20.28 2.74
N PRO A 230 1.04 -20.43 2.97
CA PRO A 230 0.02 -19.74 2.20
C PRO A 230 0.27 -18.23 2.17
N ALA A 231 0.16 -17.63 0.98
CA ALA A 231 0.37 -16.20 0.82
C ALA A 231 -0.71 -15.39 1.55
N ASP A 232 -0.28 -14.31 2.19
CA ASP A 232 -1.20 -13.36 2.82
C ASP A 232 -1.91 -12.50 1.78
N ARG A 233 -3.03 -11.89 2.17
CA ARG A 233 -3.82 -10.99 1.29
C ARG A 233 -3.00 -9.84 0.71
N ARG A 234 -1.97 -9.35 1.43
CA ARG A 234 -1.09 -8.28 0.96
C ARG A 234 -0.19 -8.75 -0.17
N THR A 235 0.46 -9.90 -0.03
CA THR A 235 1.27 -10.50 -1.10
C THR A 235 0.41 -10.79 -2.32
N ILE A 236 -0.80 -11.32 -2.13
CA ILE A 236 -1.72 -11.57 -3.24
C ILE A 236 -2.07 -10.28 -3.99
N ALA A 237 -2.43 -9.21 -3.26
CA ALA A 237 -2.69 -7.91 -3.86
C ALA A 237 -1.48 -7.39 -4.65
N MET A 238 -0.27 -7.54 -4.11
CA MET A 238 0.97 -7.10 -4.73
C MET A 238 1.24 -7.85 -6.03
N VAL A 239 1.12 -9.18 -6.02
CA VAL A 239 1.42 -10.02 -7.18
C VAL A 239 0.39 -9.80 -8.29
N CYS A 240 -0.90 -9.70 -7.96
CA CYS A 240 -1.95 -9.37 -8.93
C CYS A 240 -1.78 -7.96 -9.51
N ALA A 241 -1.42 -6.97 -8.68
CA ALA A 241 -1.15 -5.61 -9.16
C ALA A 241 0.10 -5.57 -10.05
N ALA A 242 1.18 -6.26 -9.67
CA ALA A 242 2.39 -6.34 -10.49
C ALA A 242 2.14 -7.00 -11.86
N TYR A 243 1.26 -8.00 -11.90
CA TYR A 243 0.79 -8.62 -13.13
C TYR A 243 0.02 -7.62 -14.00
N ALA A 244 -1.02 -6.98 -13.47
CA ALA A 244 -1.83 -5.99 -14.20
C ALA A 244 -1.01 -4.76 -14.66
N ALA A 245 0.03 -4.39 -13.91
CA ALA A 245 0.93 -3.30 -14.25
C ALA A 245 1.99 -3.68 -15.29
N ASN A 246 2.04 -4.93 -15.76
CA ASN A 246 3.07 -5.45 -16.66
C ASN A 246 4.50 -5.29 -16.12
N VAL A 247 4.68 -5.42 -14.80
CA VAL A 247 6.00 -5.36 -14.15
C VAL A 247 6.42 -6.67 -13.48
N LEU A 248 5.52 -7.65 -13.38
CA LEU A 248 5.78 -8.94 -12.75
C LEU A 248 6.96 -9.68 -13.38
N GLU A 249 7.12 -9.62 -14.71
CA GLU A 249 8.19 -10.32 -15.44
C GLU A 249 9.59 -9.97 -14.91
N ASN A 250 9.79 -8.73 -14.46
CA ASN A 250 11.07 -8.27 -13.91
C ASN A 250 11.49 -9.06 -12.66
N ALA A 251 10.54 -9.58 -11.88
CA ALA A 251 10.81 -10.40 -10.70
C ALA A 251 11.14 -11.85 -11.07
N LEU A 252 10.76 -12.30 -12.26
CA LEU A 252 10.85 -13.71 -12.68
C LEU A 252 12.05 -13.99 -13.59
N VAL A 253 12.94 -13.01 -13.81
CA VAL A 253 14.09 -13.10 -14.73
C VAL A 253 15.01 -14.28 -14.39
N GLY A 254 15.14 -14.63 -13.12
CA GLY A 254 15.98 -15.75 -12.66
C GLY A 254 15.38 -17.15 -12.85
N LEU A 255 14.13 -17.26 -13.31
CA LEU A 255 13.42 -18.53 -13.43
C LEU A 255 13.55 -19.16 -14.82
N SER A 256 13.40 -20.50 -14.90
CA SER A 256 13.33 -21.20 -16.19
C SER A 256 12.10 -20.78 -17.00
N HIS A 257 12.10 -21.03 -18.32
CA HIS A 257 10.93 -20.73 -19.16
C HIS A 257 9.65 -21.42 -18.65
N SER A 258 9.73 -22.70 -18.27
CA SER A 258 8.60 -23.46 -17.74
C SER A 258 8.09 -22.91 -16.41
N GLN A 259 8.99 -22.47 -15.53
CA GLN A 259 8.61 -21.85 -14.26
C GLN A 259 7.93 -20.49 -14.44
N ARG A 260 8.40 -19.69 -15.42
CA ARG A 260 7.76 -18.41 -15.76
C ARG A 260 6.34 -18.61 -16.27
N GLU A 261 6.15 -19.54 -17.20
CA GLU A 261 4.82 -19.89 -17.72
C GLU A 261 3.87 -20.35 -16.61
N ALA A 262 4.34 -21.24 -15.73
CA ALA A 262 3.57 -21.68 -14.57
C ALA A 262 3.23 -20.52 -13.60
N ALA A 263 4.17 -19.59 -13.38
CA ALA A 263 3.94 -18.42 -12.54
C ALA A 263 2.90 -17.47 -13.14
N PHE A 264 2.91 -17.25 -14.46
CA PHE A 264 1.91 -16.45 -15.16
C PHE A 264 0.51 -17.10 -15.14
N GLN A 265 0.44 -18.41 -15.35
CA GLN A 265 -0.81 -19.13 -15.18
C GLN A 265 -1.32 -19.02 -13.73
N LYS A 266 -0.40 -19.12 -12.76
CA LYS A 266 -0.77 -19.06 -11.35
C LYS A 266 -1.30 -17.69 -10.93
N VAL A 267 -0.69 -16.60 -11.39
CA VAL A 267 -1.18 -15.25 -11.07
C VAL A 267 -2.54 -14.98 -11.70
N ASP A 268 -2.80 -15.48 -12.90
CA ASP A 268 -4.11 -15.34 -13.54
C ASP A 268 -5.20 -16.08 -12.76
N GLU A 269 -4.94 -17.32 -12.32
CA GLU A 269 -5.84 -18.07 -11.43
C GLU A 269 -6.15 -17.30 -10.14
N ILE A 270 -5.11 -16.81 -9.46
CA ILE A 270 -5.24 -16.03 -8.22
C ILE A 270 -6.05 -14.75 -8.49
N LEU A 271 -5.76 -14.05 -9.59
CA LEU A 271 -6.46 -12.82 -9.94
C LEU A 271 -7.97 -13.08 -10.14
N GLN A 272 -8.34 -14.11 -10.90
CA GLN A 272 -9.75 -14.47 -11.13
C GLN A 272 -10.44 -14.92 -9.84
N GLU A 273 -9.76 -15.73 -9.01
CA GLU A 273 -10.29 -16.24 -7.74
C GLU A 273 -10.59 -15.10 -6.76
N HIS A 274 -9.68 -14.14 -6.62
CA HIS A 274 -9.83 -13.02 -5.70
C HIS A 274 -10.75 -11.93 -6.26
N ALA A 275 -10.82 -11.73 -7.58
CA ALA A 275 -11.78 -10.83 -8.22
C ALA A 275 -13.23 -11.30 -8.02
N ALA A 276 -13.47 -12.61 -8.04
CA ALA A 276 -14.79 -13.19 -7.79
C ALA A 276 -15.18 -13.27 -6.30
N LEU A 277 -14.24 -13.01 -5.39
CA LEU A 277 -14.37 -13.17 -3.94
C LEU A 277 -14.96 -14.55 -3.55
N THR A 278 -14.32 -15.61 -4.03
CA THR A 278 -14.68 -16.99 -3.67
C THR A 278 -14.52 -17.24 -2.16
N GLU A 279 -15.04 -18.35 -1.64
CA GLU A 279 -14.89 -18.71 -0.23
C GLU A 279 -13.42 -18.84 0.20
N LYS A 280 -12.55 -19.31 -0.70
CA LYS A 280 -11.10 -19.33 -0.48
C LYS A 280 -10.51 -17.93 -0.37
N ALA A 281 -10.87 -17.02 -1.28
CA ALA A 281 -10.43 -15.63 -1.21
C ALA A 281 -10.88 -14.95 0.09
N LYS A 282 -12.10 -15.25 0.56
CA LYS A 282 -12.60 -14.78 1.87
C LYS A 282 -11.83 -15.36 3.04
N ALA A 283 -11.47 -16.65 2.99
CA ALA A 283 -10.68 -17.30 4.03
C ALA A 283 -9.29 -16.67 4.20
N VAL A 284 -8.71 -16.14 3.12
CA VAL A 284 -7.44 -15.38 3.15
C VAL A 284 -7.63 -13.93 3.64
N GLY A 285 -8.86 -13.48 3.85
CA GLY A 285 -9.16 -12.13 4.32
C GLY A 285 -9.20 -11.07 3.20
N THR A 286 -9.49 -11.48 1.96
CA THR A 286 -9.70 -10.55 0.83
C THR A 286 -10.90 -9.66 1.12
N THR A 287 -10.71 -8.35 1.03
CA THR A 287 -11.80 -7.39 1.25
C THR A 287 -12.65 -7.25 -0.01
N GLU A 288 -13.90 -6.79 0.15
CA GLU A 288 -14.78 -6.54 -1.01
C GLU A 288 -14.19 -5.47 -1.95
N ILE A 289 -13.48 -4.49 -1.39
CA ILE A 289 -12.78 -3.45 -2.17
C ILE A 289 -11.64 -4.07 -2.96
N MET A 290 -10.82 -4.93 -2.33
CA MET A 290 -9.76 -5.65 -3.02
C MET A 290 -10.31 -6.48 -4.18
N ALA A 291 -11.38 -7.25 -3.96
CA ALA A 291 -12.05 -7.99 -5.04
C ALA A 291 -12.57 -7.06 -6.14
N GLY A 292 -13.14 -5.90 -5.78
CA GLY A 292 -13.58 -4.89 -6.74
C GLY A 292 -12.45 -4.34 -7.61
N VAL A 293 -11.31 -4.02 -7.00
CA VAL A 293 -10.12 -3.52 -7.72
C VAL A 293 -9.54 -4.63 -8.61
N LEU A 294 -9.40 -5.85 -8.11
CA LEU A 294 -8.91 -6.98 -8.89
C LEU A 294 -9.84 -7.31 -10.07
N SER A 295 -11.16 -7.14 -9.91
CA SER A 295 -12.11 -7.26 -11.02
C SER A 295 -11.99 -6.15 -12.06
N VAL A 296 -11.40 -4.99 -11.73
CA VAL A 296 -11.04 -3.98 -12.73
C VAL A 296 -9.77 -4.41 -13.46
N TYR A 297 -8.78 -4.94 -12.73
CA TYR A 297 -7.54 -5.44 -13.33
C TYR A 297 -7.76 -6.56 -14.34
N THR A 298 -8.70 -7.49 -14.10
CA THR A 298 -9.04 -8.54 -15.08
C THR A 298 -9.59 -8.00 -16.40
N LYS A 299 -10.06 -6.74 -16.43
CA LYS A 299 -10.61 -6.09 -17.62
C LYS A 299 -9.61 -5.14 -18.29
N MET A 300 -8.43 -4.93 -17.71
CA MET A 300 -7.46 -3.99 -18.27
C MET A 300 -6.90 -4.46 -19.62
N ASP A 301 -6.79 -5.77 -19.86
CA ASP A 301 -6.41 -6.31 -21.17
C ASP A 301 -7.44 -6.03 -22.27
N SER A 302 -8.69 -5.70 -21.90
CA SER A 302 -9.75 -5.29 -22.83
C SER A 302 -9.86 -3.78 -23.06
N LEU A 303 -9.01 -2.98 -22.38
CA LEU A 303 -8.97 -1.52 -22.49
C LEU A 303 -7.80 -1.02 -23.38
N LEU A 304 -6.94 -1.91 -23.85
CA LEU A 304 -5.85 -1.65 -24.80
C LEU A 304 -6.16 -2.25 -26.18
#